data_AF-A0A0A2L8Z7-F1
#
_entry.id   AF-A0A0A2L8Z7-F1
#
_cell.length_a   1.000
_cell.length_b   1.000
_cell.length_c   1.000
_cell.angle_alpha   90.00
_cell.angle_beta   90.00
_cell.angle_gamma   90.00
#
_symmetry.space_group_name_H-M   'P 1'
#
loop_
_entity.id
_entity.type
_entity.pdbx_description
1 polymer ?
#
loop_
_entity_poly.entity_id
_entity_poly.type
_entity_poly.pdbx_seq_one_letter_code
_entity_poly.pdbx_strand_id
1 'polypeptide(L)'
;MALKEASDPSPQAHFELLRMIDQLRSAVETPTETVLRLIYQPPQNAALRVVIDLGIFAMLVEKRHRGTGLSAAQLADYTGAEKDLIVRLMRVMASLGLCITPTPEVYVANEKTVALTQPIGRDGIPCIYDLTFPTLSKLPEYLRSHGYANPQDYTQSPMQWAVGQSQFEWLSSHAEQQELFNSYMASRREGRPMWYDIYPVERLFGHAVPYKETVFMVDIGGNQGHDLGKFRREYGHLPGRMVLQDLPNVIAGVDGQSAGVEAMAYNFMDAQPVKGARVYYFRSIFHDWDDEISRRILRNTVEAMAPDYSRILIVDFVLPDTDTPLMQASLDIQMMSIGAGVERSERQWRDLLHSAGLEITGIWNQSPAMESFPRKFGAFWIIFNLGGGVGSLVSFGLSLKSKIGTVSDETYIALPTIMAFGWAPGVFICPPLYVRVNQMEVASEREKNFRHIIRHSLQTMQNWRVLRMLPLFFSANVFYYYQQNAFNVGPTFLYILYGAYDAFRQSFCYWLVGALCNSPAAAAVLVEAYKTFQSTSGAMAWRINAMGKPAMPQFAKSCGLCMGLLVIAIPTVLSITSTSDKETPAMEEKDFPGTEESRKVI
;
A
#
# COMPACT_ATOMS: atom_id res chain seq x y z
N MET A 1 21.44 6.69 -2.07
CA MET A 1 20.11 6.28 -1.56
C MET A 1 19.40 5.40 -2.59
N ALA A 2 19.22 5.84 -3.85
CA ALA A 2 18.63 5.05 -4.94
C ALA A 2 19.27 3.65 -5.19
N LEU A 3 20.59 3.53 -5.06
CA LEU A 3 21.29 2.23 -5.20
C LEU A 3 21.04 1.24 -4.05
N LYS A 4 20.54 1.70 -2.89
CA LYS A 4 20.19 0.83 -1.74
C LYS A 4 18.76 0.31 -1.83
N GLU A 5 17.85 1.07 -2.45
CA GLU A 5 16.47 0.63 -2.72
C GLU A 5 16.40 -0.28 -3.96
N ALA A 6 17.31 -0.12 -4.92
CA ALA A 6 17.43 -1.04 -6.07
C ALA A 6 17.86 -2.48 -5.68
N SER A 7 18.30 -2.71 -4.44
CA SER A 7 18.67 -4.03 -3.92
C SER A 7 17.58 -4.72 -3.09
N ASP A 8 16.45 -4.05 -2.83
CA ASP A 8 15.28 -4.66 -2.19
C ASP A 8 14.29 -5.14 -3.28
N PRO A 9 14.00 -6.45 -3.40
CA PRO A 9 13.11 -6.99 -4.42
C PRO A 9 11.61 -6.74 -4.14
N SER A 10 11.26 -6.00 -3.09
CA SER A 10 9.85 -5.75 -2.76
C SER A 10 9.13 -4.93 -3.84
N PRO A 11 7.84 -5.25 -4.17
CA PRO A 11 7.03 -4.43 -5.08
C PRO A 11 6.94 -2.96 -4.67
N GLN A 12 7.05 -2.70 -3.36
CA GLN A 12 7.03 -1.36 -2.79
C GLN A 12 8.30 -0.57 -3.10
N ALA A 13 9.48 -1.17 -2.90
CA ALA A 13 10.75 -0.55 -3.26
C ALA A 13 10.83 -0.26 -4.77
N HIS A 14 10.29 -1.17 -5.59
CA HIS A 14 10.17 -0.96 -7.02
C HIS A 14 9.31 0.28 -7.37
N PHE A 15 8.13 0.43 -6.74
CA PHE A 15 7.26 1.58 -6.97
C PHE A 15 7.92 2.90 -6.54
N GLU A 16 8.55 2.93 -5.36
CA GLU A 16 9.27 4.13 -4.89
C GLU A 16 10.43 4.50 -5.82
N LEU A 17 11.16 3.51 -6.34
CA LEU A 17 12.23 3.75 -7.29
C LEU A 17 11.72 4.38 -8.58
N LEU A 18 10.62 3.88 -9.15
CA LEU A 18 10.00 4.49 -10.34
C LEU A 18 9.55 5.93 -10.05
N ARG A 19 8.91 6.17 -8.90
CA ARG A 19 8.49 7.51 -8.47
C ARG A 19 9.68 8.47 -8.37
N MET A 20 10.80 8.03 -7.81
CA MET A 20 12.02 8.85 -7.74
C MET A 20 12.63 9.13 -9.11
N ILE A 21 12.58 8.17 -10.04
CA ILE A 21 13.04 8.37 -11.42
C ILE A 21 12.21 9.46 -12.10
N ASP A 22 10.89 9.45 -11.94
CA ASP A 22 10.00 10.47 -12.51
C ASP A 22 10.23 11.85 -11.87
N GLN A 23 10.47 11.90 -10.56
CA GLN A 23 10.84 13.14 -9.87
C GLN A 23 12.19 13.68 -10.35
N LEU A 24 13.20 12.82 -10.50
CA LEU A 24 14.51 13.21 -11.01
C LEU A 24 14.42 13.72 -12.45
N ARG A 25 13.68 13.02 -13.30
CA ARG A 25 13.42 13.46 -14.67
C ARG A 25 12.77 14.83 -14.69
N SER A 26 11.72 15.04 -13.90
CA SER A 26 11.00 16.31 -13.82
C SER A 26 11.87 17.44 -13.28
N ALA A 27 12.83 17.14 -12.40
CA ALA A 27 13.77 18.12 -11.85
C ALA A 27 14.89 18.51 -12.83
N VAL A 28 15.24 17.63 -13.77
CA VAL A 28 16.34 17.81 -14.73
C VAL A 28 15.86 18.31 -16.09
N GLU A 29 14.68 17.89 -16.55
CA GLU A 29 14.10 18.38 -17.81
C GLU A 29 13.93 19.90 -17.76
N THR A 30 14.44 20.59 -18.77
CA THR A 30 14.12 22.00 -18.97
C THR A 30 12.65 22.15 -19.37
N PRO A 31 12.02 23.31 -19.10
CA PRO A 31 10.63 23.54 -19.52
C PRO A 31 10.38 23.30 -21.01
N THR A 32 11.34 23.67 -21.86
CA THR A 32 11.26 23.43 -23.32
C THR A 32 11.29 21.95 -23.67
N GLU A 33 12.15 21.16 -23.02
CA GLU A 33 12.22 19.70 -23.23
C GLU A 33 10.93 19.01 -22.81
N THR A 34 10.34 19.44 -21.68
CA THR A 34 9.02 18.94 -21.24
C THR A 34 7.94 19.24 -22.29
N VAL A 35 7.89 20.46 -22.84
CA VAL A 35 6.91 20.83 -23.89
C VAL A 35 7.12 19.98 -25.15
N LEU A 36 8.35 19.86 -25.63
CA LEU A 36 8.66 19.06 -26.82
C LEU A 36 8.28 17.58 -26.61
N ARG A 37 8.56 17.03 -25.43
CA ARG A 37 8.16 15.67 -25.08
C ARG A 37 6.66 15.48 -25.22
N LEU A 38 5.84 16.40 -24.72
CA LEU A 38 4.38 16.31 -24.81
C LEU A 38 3.89 16.44 -26.27
N ILE A 39 4.47 17.35 -27.05
CA ILE A 39 4.14 17.53 -28.47
C ILE A 39 4.35 16.25 -29.28
N TYR A 40 5.40 15.49 -28.97
CA TYR A 40 5.78 14.29 -29.72
C TYR A 40 5.22 12.97 -29.17
N GLN A 41 4.36 12.97 -28.14
CA GLN A 41 3.70 11.75 -27.67
C GLN A 41 2.70 11.14 -28.69
N PRO A 42 1.80 11.92 -29.33
CA PRO A 42 0.86 11.35 -30.31
C PRO A 42 1.52 10.56 -31.46
N PRO A 43 2.56 11.08 -32.15
CA PRO A 43 3.21 10.31 -33.22
C PRO A 43 3.94 9.05 -32.70
N GLN A 44 4.35 9.02 -31.43
CA GLN A 44 4.93 7.81 -30.83
C GLN A 44 3.90 6.68 -30.73
N ASN A 45 2.70 6.98 -30.24
CA ASN A 45 1.61 6.01 -30.12
C ASN A 45 1.12 5.52 -31.49
N ALA A 46 1.02 6.42 -32.47
CA ALA A 46 0.67 6.04 -33.85
C ALA A 46 1.72 5.09 -34.46
N ALA A 47 3.00 5.38 -34.28
CA ALA A 47 4.07 4.49 -34.75
C ALA A 47 4.03 3.12 -34.07
N LEU A 48 3.78 3.09 -32.75
CA LEU A 48 3.64 1.85 -31.99
C LEU A 48 2.48 0.98 -32.51
N ARG A 49 1.32 1.59 -32.75
CA ARG A 49 0.14 0.92 -33.30
C ARG A 49 0.44 0.26 -34.65
N VAL A 50 1.14 0.96 -35.54
CA VAL A 50 1.54 0.43 -36.86
C VAL A 50 2.55 -0.71 -36.74
N VAL A 51 3.51 -0.61 -35.82
CA VAL A 51 4.50 -1.69 -35.60
C VAL A 51 3.84 -2.97 -35.11
N ILE A 52 2.75 -2.86 -34.34
CA ILE A 52 1.92 -4.00 -33.93
C ILE A 52 1.17 -4.59 -35.12
N ASP A 53 0.54 -3.77 -35.98
CA ASP A 53 -0.14 -4.26 -37.21
C ASP A 53 0.81 -5.04 -38.12
N LEU A 54 2.04 -4.54 -38.26
CA LEU A 54 3.07 -5.19 -39.07
C LEU A 54 3.62 -6.48 -38.41
N GLY A 55 3.23 -6.81 -37.18
CA GLY A 55 3.68 -8.02 -36.48
C GLY A 55 5.18 -8.04 -36.17
N ILE A 56 5.85 -6.87 -36.16
CA ILE A 56 7.31 -6.78 -36.06
C ILE A 56 7.81 -7.30 -34.71
N PHE A 57 7.11 -6.99 -33.61
CA PHE A 57 7.52 -7.45 -32.27
C PHE A 57 7.46 -8.97 -32.13
N ALA A 58 6.41 -9.61 -32.67
CA ALA A 58 6.29 -11.07 -32.68
C ALA A 58 7.48 -11.70 -33.42
N MET A 59 7.84 -11.14 -34.57
CA MET A 59 8.97 -11.62 -35.36
C MET A 59 10.32 -11.44 -34.62
N LEU A 60 10.54 -10.28 -33.99
CA LEU A 60 11.74 -10.01 -33.18
C LEU A 60 11.90 -11.01 -32.04
N VAL A 61 10.79 -11.39 -31.39
CA VAL A 61 10.79 -12.39 -30.31
C VAL A 61 11.05 -13.79 -30.87
N GLU A 62 10.40 -14.17 -31.97
CA GLU A 62 10.60 -15.49 -32.60
C GLU A 62 12.06 -15.75 -32.99
N LYS A 63 12.74 -14.73 -33.57
CA LYS A 63 14.14 -14.85 -33.98
C LYS A 63 15.15 -14.44 -32.90
N ARG A 64 14.70 -14.15 -31.68
CA ARG A 64 15.57 -13.74 -30.54
C ARG A 64 16.70 -14.74 -30.28
N HIS A 65 16.44 -16.03 -30.43
CA HIS A 65 17.40 -17.11 -30.16
C HIS A 65 18.58 -17.16 -31.15
N ARG A 66 18.50 -16.47 -32.29
CA ARG A 66 19.58 -16.46 -33.30
C ARG A 66 20.71 -15.47 -32.98
N GLY A 67 20.55 -14.66 -31.93
CA GLY A 67 21.60 -13.80 -31.36
C GLY A 67 22.04 -12.60 -32.20
N THR A 68 21.67 -12.52 -33.47
CA THR A 68 22.15 -11.48 -34.42
C THR A 68 21.19 -10.32 -34.67
N GLY A 69 19.97 -10.36 -34.11
CA GLY A 69 18.93 -9.37 -34.42
C GLY A 69 18.44 -9.46 -35.88
N LEU A 70 17.58 -8.53 -36.27
CA LEU A 70 17.00 -8.46 -37.61
C LEU A 70 17.27 -7.12 -38.25
N SER A 71 17.69 -7.14 -39.50
CA SER A 71 17.86 -5.91 -40.26
C SER A 71 16.51 -5.33 -40.71
N ALA A 72 16.47 -4.02 -40.96
CA ALA A 72 15.31 -3.37 -41.56
C ALA A 72 14.92 -3.99 -42.91
N ALA A 73 15.89 -4.48 -43.70
CA ALA A 73 15.63 -5.19 -44.94
C ALA A 73 14.90 -6.52 -44.70
N GLN A 74 15.34 -7.31 -43.71
CA GLN A 74 14.65 -8.56 -43.36
C GLN A 74 13.25 -8.34 -42.80
N LEU A 75 13.05 -7.25 -42.06
CA LEU A 75 11.73 -6.84 -41.59
C LEU A 75 10.84 -6.35 -42.74
N ALA A 76 11.39 -5.60 -43.70
CA ALA A 76 10.67 -5.20 -44.91
C ALA A 76 10.22 -6.42 -45.72
N ASP A 77 11.12 -7.38 -45.95
CA ASP A 77 10.80 -8.63 -46.66
C ASP A 77 9.71 -9.44 -45.96
N TYR A 78 9.70 -9.46 -44.63
CA TYR A 78 8.69 -10.16 -43.83
C TYR A 78 7.32 -9.46 -43.84
N THR A 79 7.31 -8.15 -43.66
CA THR A 79 6.09 -7.35 -43.49
C THR A 79 5.46 -6.93 -44.82
N GLY A 80 6.22 -6.94 -45.91
CA GLY A 80 5.84 -6.34 -47.18
C GLY A 80 5.87 -4.80 -47.18
N ALA A 81 6.27 -4.17 -46.08
CA ALA A 81 6.40 -2.71 -45.98
C ALA A 81 7.71 -2.21 -46.58
N GLU A 82 7.76 -0.93 -46.96
CA GLU A 82 8.98 -0.30 -47.43
C GLU A 82 10.05 -0.26 -46.32
N LYS A 83 11.29 -0.60 -46.67
CA LYS A 83 12.43 -0.57 -45.74
C LYS A 83 12.57 0.77 -45.02
N ASP A 84 12.45 1.89 -45.73
CA ASP A 84 12.62 3.22 -45.15
C ASP A 84 11.50 3.55 -44.15
N LEU A 85 10.28 3.05 -44.38
CA LEU A 85 9.19 3.15 -43.41
C LEU A 85 9.51 2.34 -42.14
N ILE A 86 10.00 1.10 -42.28
CA ILE A 86 10.44 0.29 -41.14
C ILE A 86 11.50 1.02 -40.32
N VAL A 87 12.52 1.59 -40.98
CA VAL A 87 13.58 2.35 -40.29
C VAL A 87 13.00 3.53 -39.51
N ARG A 88 12.04 4.26 -40.07
CA ARG A 88 11.38 5.39 -39.40
C ARG A 88 10.59 4.95 -38.17
N LEU A 89 9.79 3.90 -38.29
CA LEU A 89 8.98 3.36 -37.18
C LEU A 89 9.87 2.79 -36.06
N MET A 90 10.85 1.98 -36.43
CA MET A 90 11.73 1.32 -35.47
C MET A 90 12.68 2.28 -34.77
N ARG A 91 13.00 3.45 -35.36
CA ARG A 91 13.70 4.52 -34.64
C ARG A 91 12.94 4.96 -33.40
N VAL A 92 11.61 5.10 -33.50
CA VAL A 92 10.75 5.44 -32.36
C VAL A 92 10.77 4.30 -31.34
N MET A 93 10.58 3.05 -31.78
CA MET A 93 10.54 1.89 -30.87
C MET A 93 11.85 1.71 -30.09
N ALA A 94 12.99 1.89 -30.75
CA ALA A 94 14.30 1.85 -30.12
C ALA A 94 14.50 3.01 -29.13
N SER A 95 14.10 4.24 -29.49
CA SER A 95 14.18 5.40 -28.60
C SER A 95 13.26 5.32 -27.39
N LEU A 96 12.11 4.63 -27.51
CA LEU A 96 11.24 4.30 -26.38
C LEU A 96 11.77 3.13 -25.52
N GLY A 97 12.86 2.50 -25.97
CA GLY A 97 13.46 1.33 -25.31
C GLY A 97 12.62 0.06 -25.44
N LEU A 98 11.73 -0.03 -26.43
CA LEU A 98 10.88 -1.20 -26.71
C LEU A 98 11.62 -2.29 -27.47
N CYS A 99 12.79 -1.97 -28.03
CA CYS A 99 13.74 -2.90 -28.62
C CYS A 99 15.16 -2.31 -28.50
N ILE A 100 16.18 -3.10 -28.85
CA ILE A 100 17.59 -2.68 -28.84
C ILE A 100 18.08 -2.54 -30.28
N THR A 101 18.90 -1.52 -30.55
CA THR A 101 19.55 -1.31 -31.86
C THR A 101 21.06 -1.43 -31.70
N PRO A 102 21.65 -2.64 -31.80
CA PRO A 102 23.09 -2.84 -31.59
C PRO A 102 23.96 -2.24 -32.71
N THR A 103 23.46 -2.26 -33.94
CA THR A 103 24.11 -1.69 -35.13
C THR A 103 23.07 -0.98 -36.00
N PRO A 104 23.48 -0.09 -36.94
CA PRO A 104 22.54 0.63 -37.78
C PRO A 104 21.54 -0.30 -38.47
N GLU A 105 20.25 0.03 -38.32
CA GLU A 105 19.13 -0.69 -38.92
C GLU A 105 18.98 -2.17 -38.51
N VAL A 106 19.62 -2.60 -37.42
CA VAL A 106 19.44 -3.93 -36.84
C VAL A 106 18.72 -3.82 -35.51
N TYR A 107 17.70 -4.63 -35.29
CA TYR A 107 16.84 -4.58 -34.11
C TYR A 107 16.81 -5.93 -33.37
N VAL A 108 16.83 -5.87 -32.04
CA VAL A 108 16.84 -7.04 -31.15
C VAL A 108 15.74 -6.90 -30.11
N ALA A 109 15.02 -7.99 -29.84
CA ALA A 109 14.03 -8.06 -28.77
C ALA A 109 14.66 -7.92 -27.38
N ASN A 110 14.02 -7.15 -26.51
CA ASN A 110 14.27 -7.11 -25.08
C ASN A 110 13.03 -7.59 -24.30
N GLU A 111 13.06 -7.55 -22.97
CA GLU A 111 11.93 -8.00 -22.14
C GLU A 111 10.64 -7.20 -22.38
N LYS A 112 10.74 -5.90 -22.73
CA LYS A 112 9.57 -5.10 -23.11
C LYS A 112 9.00 -5.54 -24.46
N THR A 113 9.86 -5.90 -25.42
CA THR A 113 9.43 -6.51 -26.69
C THR A 113 8.62 -7.79 -26.43
N VAL A 114 9.08 -8.63 -25.50
CA VAL A 114 8.35 -9.85 -25.11
C VAL A 114 7.00 -9.49 -24.49
N ALA A 115 6.95 -8.53 -23.56
CA ALA A 115 5.68 -8.07 -22.98
C ALA A 115 4.70 -7.52 -24.04
N LEU A 116 5.21 -6.86 -25.09
CA LEU A 116 4.40 -6.37 -26.22
C LEU A 116 3.81 -7.49 -27.09
N THR A 117 4.32 -8.72 -26.99
CA THR A 117 3.75 -9.91 -27.65
C THR A 117 2.75 -10.67 -26.77
N GLN A 118 2.71 -10.36 -25.47
CA GLN A 118 1.71 -10.91 -24.55
C GLN A 118 0.37 -10.16 -24.71
N PRO A 119 -0.77 -10.76 -24.31
CA PRO A 119 -2.10 -10.16 -24.50
C PRO A 119 -2.22 -8.71 -24.00
N ILE A 120 -1.55 -8.36 -22.90
CA ILE A 120 -1.55 -7.00 -22.34
C ILE A 120 -1.04 -5.94 -23.33
N GLY A 121 -0.05 -6.27 -24.14
CA GLY A 121 0.51 -5.38 -25.16
C GLY A 121 -0.06 -5.64 -26.55
N ARG A 122 -0.08 -6.91 -26.96
CA ARG A 122 -0.52 -7.36 -28.28
C ARG A 122 -1.96 -6.93 -28.57
N ASP A 123 -2.85 -7.11 -27.60
CA ASP A 123 -4.28 -6.85 -27.77
C ASP A 123 -4.69 -5.52 -27.11
N GLY A 124 -4.06 -5.16 -25.99
CA GLY A 124 -4.37 -3.95 -25.25
C GLY A 124 -4.07 -2.64 -25.99
N ILE A 125 -2.92 -2.57 -26.67
CA ILE A 125 -2.55 -1.37 -27.43
C ILE A 125 -3.51 -1.10 -28.59
N PRO A 126 -3.79 -2.05 -29.51
CA PRO A 126 -4.75 -1.81 -30.58
C PRO A 126 -6.15 -1.55 -30.03
N CYS A 127 -6.61 -2.32 -29.04
CA CYS A 127 -7.91 -2.11 -28.40
C CYS A 127 -8.09 -0.67 -27.90
N ILE A 128 -7.17 -0.19 -27.05
CA ILE A 128 -7.34 1.12 -26.42
C ILE A 128 -7.08 2.25 -27.42
N TYR A 129 -6.11 2.08 -28.32
CA TYR A 129 -5.83 3.09 -29.34
C TYR A 129 -7.04 3.27 -30.27
N ASP A 130 -7.55 2.19 -30.85
CA ASP A 130 -8.61 2.24 -31.85
C ASP A 130 -9.96 2.66 -31.23
N LEU A 131 -10.23 2.24 -29.99
CA LEU A 131 -11.45 2.62 -29.26
C LEU A 131 -11.46 4.09 -28.83
N THR A 132 -10.35 4.60 -28.29
CA THR A 132 -10.36 5.87 -27.55
C THR A 132 -9.82 7.05 -28.34
N PHE A 133 -8.88 6.81 -29.27
CA PHE A 133 -8.22 7.89 -30.00
C PHE A 133 -9.17 8.75 -30.84
N PRO A 134 -10.17 8.20 -31.57
CA PRO A 134 -11.12 9.02 -32.33
C PRO A 134 -11.83 10.05 -31.45
N THR A 135 -12.19 9.67 -30.22
CA THR A 135 -12.83 10.55 -29.25
C THR A 135 -11.84 11.55 -28.64
N LEU A 136 -10.69 11.07 -28.15
CA LEU A 136 -9.68 11.91 -27.50
C LEU A 136 -9.15 13.01 -28.44
N SER A 137 -9.02 12.72 -29.73
CA SER A 137 -8.58 13.71 -30.73
C SER A 137 -9.54 14.90 -30.88
N LYS A 138 -10.83 14.71 -30.56
CA LYS A 138 -11.86 15.75 -30.64
C LYS A 138 -12.29 16.29 -29.26
N LEU A 139 -11.79 15.72 -28.18
CA LEU A 139 -12.17 16.11 -26.81
C LEU A 139 -11.99 17.62 -26.53
N PRO A 140 -10.93 18.31 -26.99
CA PRO A 140 -10.82 19.76 -26.80
C PRO A 140 -11.93 20.57 -27.50
N GLU A 141 -12.42 20.10 -28.65
CA GLU A 141 -13.52 20.73 -29.38
C GLU A 141 -14.87 20.49 -28.69
N TYR A 142 -15.09 19.26 -28.23
CA TYR A 142 -16.24 18.90 -27.41
C TYR A 142 -16.33 19.80 -26.17
N LEU A 143 -15.26 19.89 -25.37
CA LEU A 143 -15.29 20.70 -24.14
C LEU A 143 -15.51 22.18 -24.44
N ARG A 144 -14.92 22.72 -25.51
CA ARG A 144 -15.13 24.12 -25.91
C ARG A 144 -16.58 24.40 -26.29
N SER A 145 -17.21 23.51 -27.05
CA SER A 145 -18.61 23.68 -27.47
C SER A 145 -19.62 23.52 -26.33
N HIS A 146 -19.24 22.82 -25.26
CA HIS A 146 -20.09 22.59 -24.07
C HIS A 146 -19.70 23.50 -22.88
N GLY A 147 -19.00 24.61 -23.13
CA GLY A 147 -18.69 25.60 -22.11
C GLY A 147 -17.75 25.09 -21.00
N TYR A 148 -16.91 24.10 -21.30
CA TYR A 148 -16.00 23.45 -20.36
C TYR A 148 -16.71 22.83 -19.15
N ALA A 149 -17.95 22.38 -19.32
CA ALA A 149 -18.68 21.61 -18.32
C ALA A 149 -18.22 20.14 -18.30
N ASN A 150 -18.28 19.51 -17.13
CA ASN A 150 -18.07 18.08 -16.99
C ASN A 150 -19.25 17.32 -17.63
N PRO A 151 -19.04 16.31 -18.49
CA PRO A 151 -20.12 15.46 -19.00
C PRO A 151 -20.87 14.77 -17.85
N GLN A 152 -22.21 14.76 -17.92
CA GLN A 152 -23.08 14.14 -16.91
C GLN A 152 -24.12 13.19 -17.51
N ASP A 153 -24.19 13.09 -18.83
CA ASP A 153 -25.17 12.28 -19.53
C ASP A 153 -24.45 11.31 -20.45
N TYR A 154 -24.62 10.01 -20.19
CA TYR A 154 -24.06 8.93 -20.99
C TYR A 154 -24.48 9.05 -22.47
N THR A 155 -25.71 9.49 -22.74
CA THR A 155 -26.24 9.64 -24.11
C THR A 155 -25.72 10.88 -24.83
N GLN A 156 -25.02 11.76 -24.12
CA GLN A 156 -24.33 12.93 -24.66
C GLN A 156 -22.84 12.89 -24.31
N SER A 157 -22.28 11.69 -24.12
CA SER A 157 -20.87 11.52 -23.80
C SER A 157 -19.97 12.08 -24.92
N PRO A 158 -18.69 12.41 -24.62
CA PRO A 158 -17.77 12.86 -25.65
C PRO A 158 -17.62 11.84 -26.80
N MET A 159 -17.68 10.53 -26.51
CA MET A 159 -17.66 9.48 -27.52
C MET A 159 -18.91 9.51 -28.40
N GLN A 160 -20.11 9.59 -27.81
CA GLN A 160 -21.35 9.69 -28.58
C GLN A 160 -21.33 10.91 -29.50
N TRP A 161 -20.80 12.04 -29.03
CA TRP A 161 -20.65 13.24 -29.84
C TRP A 161 -19.59 13.09 -30.94
N ALA A 162 -18.45 12.46 -30.65
CA ALA A 162 -17.30 12.37 -31.55
C ALA A 162 -17.46 11.32 -32.66
N VAL A 163 -18.05 10.17 -32.33
CA VAL A 163 -18.18 9.00 -33.23
C VAL A 163 -19.63 8.55 -33.46
N GLY A 164 -20.62 9.15 -32.79
CA GLY A 164 -22.04 8.85 -33.00
C GLY A 164 -22.55 7.57 -32.32
N GLN A 165 -21.72 6.94 -31.50
CA GLN A 165 -22.02 5.68 -30.81
C GLN A 165 -21.46 5.71 -29.39
N SER A 166 -22.12 5.01 -28.48
CA SER A 166 -21.59 4.71 -27.15
C SER A 166 -20.49 3.65 -27.23
N GLN A 167 -19.72 3.47 -26.16
CA GLN A 167 -18.68 2.43 -26.09
C GLN A 167 -19.22 1.04 -26.44
N PHE A 168 -20.35 0.67 -25.83
CA PHE A 168 -20.93 -0.65 -26.00
C PHE A 168 -21.48 -0.86 -27.41
N GLU A 169 -22.12 0.15 -27.99
CA GLU A 169 -22.58 0.11 -29.39
C GLU A 169 -21.41 -0.01 -30.36
N TRP A 170 -20.34 0.77 -30.15
CA TRP A 170 -19.14 0.71 -30.97
C TRP A 170 -18.49 -0.67 -30.90
N LEU A 171 -18.28 -1.22 -29.70
CA LEU A 171 -17.73 -2.57 -29.55
C LEU A 171 -18.63 -3.64 -30.18
N SER A 172 -19.95 -3.56 -29.98
CA SER A 172 -20.90 -4.53 -30.55
C SER A 172 -20.95 -4.54 -32.08
N SER A 173 -20.59 -3.42 -32.71
CA SER A 173 -20.52 -3.29 -34.17
C SER A 173 -19.16 -3.68 -34.76
N HIS A 174 -18.16 -3.95 -33.92
CA HIS A 174 -16.79 -4.29 -34.34
C HIS A 174 -16.31 -5.56 -33.63
N ALA A 175 -16.66 -6.74 -34.16
CA ALA A 175 -16.37 -8.03 -33.54
C ALA A 175 -14.88 -8.25 -33.20
N GLU A 176 -13.97 -7.86 -34.11
CA GLU A 176 -12.52 -7.94 -33.86
C GLU A 176 -12.09 -7.08 -32.66
N GLN A 177 -12.62 -5.87 -32.55
CA GLN A 177 -12.32 -4.98 -31.43
C GLN A 177 -12.92 -5.48 -30.12
N GLN A 178 -14.08 -6.13 -30.18
CA GLN A 178 -14.68 -6.79 -29.04
C GLN A 178 -13.82 -7.97 -28.53
N GLU A 179 -13.23 -8.75 -29.44
CA GLU A 179 -12.28 -9.82 -29.08
C GLU A 179 -11.02 -9.24 -28.41
N LEU A 180 -10.43 -8.19 -28.98
CA LEU A 180 -9.28 -7.50 -28.41
C LEU A 180 -9.60 -6.92 -27.02
N PHE A 181 -10.76 -6.31 -26.86
CA PHE A 181 -11.24 -5.78 -25.58
C PHE A 181 -11.36 -6.87 -24.52
N ASN A 182 -12.00 -7.99 -24.86
CA ASN A 182 -12.15 -9.14 -23.95
C ASN A 182 -10.78 -9.70 -23.52
N SER A 183 -9.86 -9.87 -24.47
CA SER A 183 -8.49 -10.35 -24.19
C SER A 183 -7.71 -9.38 -23.31
N TYR A 184 -7.76 -8.08 -23.63
CA TYR A 184 -7.11 -7.04 -22.84
C TYR A 184 -7.63 -7.00 -21.41
N MET A 185 -8.95 -7.00 -21.21
CA MET A 185 -9.56 -6.98 -19.88
C MET A 185 -9.21 -8.22 -19.04
N ALA A 186 -9.07 -9.39 -19.67
CA ALA A 186 -8.58 -10.58 -19.00
C ALA A 186 -7.11 -10.42 -18.56
N SER A 187 -6.24 -9.92 -19.45
CA SER A 187 -4.80 -9.77 -19.18
C SER A 187 -4.48 -8.74 -18.08
N ARG A 188 -5.29 -7.68 -17.93
CA ARG A 188 -5.13 -6.69 -16.84
C ARG A 188 -5.21 -7.30 -15.44
N ARG A 189 -5.83 -8.48 -15.31
CA ARG A 189 -5.98 -9.23 -14.04
C ARG A 189 -4.81 -10.17 -13.77
N GLU A 190 -4.00 -10.48 -14.77
CA GLU A 190 -2.92 -11.45 -14.62
C GLU A 190 -1.84 -10.92 -13.66
N GLY A 191 -1.46 -11.73 -12.67
CA GLY A 191 -0.45 -11.38 -11.67
C GLY A 191 -0.88 -10.38 -10.60
N ARG A 192 -2.15 -9.95 -10.57
CA ARG A 192 -2.69 -9.09 -9.49
C ARG A 192 -3.35 -9.92 -8.40
N PRO A 193 -3.23 -9.52 -7.11
CA PRO A 193 -3.99 -10.14 -6.03
C PRO A 193 -5.50 -10.00 -6.29
N MET A 194 -6.24 -11.03 -5.90
CA MET A 194 -7.69 -10.99 -5.89
C MET A 194 -8.18 -10.08 -4.77
N TRP A 195 -9.41 -9.57 -4.89
CA TRP A 195 -9.95 -8.66 -3.88
C TRP A 195 -10.01 -9.30 -2.48
N TYR A 196 -10.21 -10.62 -2.42
CA TYR A 196 -10.25 -11.40 -1.18
C TYR A 196 -8.86 -11.75 -0.61
N ASP A 197 -7.77 -11.48 -1.35
CA ASP A 197 -6.40 -11.51 -0.81
C ASP A 197 -6.07 -10.21 -0.06
N ILE A 198 -6.82 -9.13 -0.34
CA ILE A 198 -6.63 -7.80 0.25
C ILE A 198 -7.66 -7.55 1.35
N TYR A 199 -8.91 -7.92 1.10
CA TYR A 199 -10.01 -7.75 2.02
C TYR A 199 -10.07 -8.92 3.01
N PRO A 200 -10.16 -8.67 4.34
CA PRO A 200 -10.29 -9.72 5.34
C PRO A 200 -11.70 -10.34 5.29
N VAL A 201 -11.85 -11.39 4.48
CA VAL A 201 -13.12 -12.09 4.20
C VAL A 201 -13.79 -12.58 5.48
N GLU A 202 -13.03 -12.81 6.55
CA GLU A 202 -13.52 -13.22 7.87
C GLU A 202 -14.51 -12.24 8.48
N ARG A 203 -14.42 -10.95 8.10
CA ARG A 203 -15.39 -9.94 8.51
C ARG A 203 -16.80 -10.22 7.96
N LEU A 204 -16.90 -11.01 6.90
CA LEU A 204 -18.18 -11.42 6.32
C LEU A 204 -18.83 -12.57 7.09
N PHE A 205 -18.09 -13.29 7.96
CA PHE A 205 -18.56 -14.53 8.62
C PHE A 205 -19.30 -14.31 9.96
N GLY A 206 -19.36 -13.08 10.45
CA GLY A 206 -19.70 -12.79 11.86
C GLY A 206 -21.16 -12.91 12.32
N HIS A 207 -22.10 -13.40 11.51
CA HIS A 207 -23.49 -13.56 11.94
C HIS A 207 -24.02 -14.94 11.52
N ALA A 208 -24.34 -15.78 12.50
CA ALA A 208 -24.97 -17.08 12.29
C ALA A 208 -26.38 -16.87 11.74
N VAL A 209 -26.54 -16.98 10.41
CA VAL A 209 -27.85 -16.93 9.75
C VAL A 209 -28.20 -18.33 9.22
N PRO A 210 -29.46 -18.80 9.28
CA PRO A 210 -29.80 -20.16 8.87
C PRO A 210 -29.44 -20.45 7.40
N TYR A 211 -28.62 -21.46 7.19
CA TYR A 211 -27.66 -21.55 6.09
C TYR A 211 -28.10 -22.41 4.87
N LYS A 212 -29.35 -22.30 4.41
CA LYS A 212 -29.75 -22.95 3.15
C LYS A 212 -30.50 -22.09 2.15
N GLU A 213 -31.23 -21.06 2.58
CA GLU A 213 -32.03 -20.23 1.68
C GLU A 213 -31.46 -18.81 1.45
N THR A 214 -30.49 -18.41 2.27
CA THR A 214 -29.87 -17.08 2.21
C THR A 214 -28.87 -16.95 1.07
N VAL A 215 -28.81 -15.76 0.47
CA VAL A 215 -27.81 -15.40 -0.54
C VAL A 215 -26.60 -14.78 0.17
N PHE A 216 -25.44 -15.42 0.04
CA PHE A 216 -24.21 -14.94 0.64
C PHE A 216 -23.65 -13.75 -0.13
N MET A 217 -23.56 -13.86 -1.45
CA MET A 217 -22.99 -12.81 -2.30
C MET A 217 -23.79 -12.67 -3.59
N VAL A 218 -24.08 -11.42 -3.95
CA VAL A 218 -24.63 -11.03 -5.24
C VAL A 218 -23.56 -10.24 -5.99
N ASP A 219 -23.04 -10.77 -7.09
CA ASP A 219 -22.09 -10.09 -7.98
C ASP A 219 -22.89 -9.31 -9.04
N ILE A 220 -22.97 -7.98 -8.89
CA ILE A 220 -23.80 -7.10 -9.71
C ILE A 220 -22.95 -6.50 -10.84
N GLY A 221 -23.31 -6.81 -12.08
CA GLY A 221 -22.49 -6.48 -13.25
C GLY A 221 -21.23 -7.36 -13.35
N GLY A 222 -21.35 -8.62 -12.90
CA GLY A 222 -20.22 -9.54 -12.79
C GLY A 222 -19.74 -10.15 -14.13
N ASN A 223 -20.38 -9.81 -15.25
CA ASN A 223 -20.07 -10.30 -16.59
C ASN A 223 -20.08 -11.84 -16.66
N GLN A 224 -18.99 -12.49 -17.10
CA GLN A 224 -18.87 -13.95 -17.12
C GLN A 224 -18.72 -14.60 -15.73
N GLY A 225 -18.74 -13.82 -14.64
CA GLY A 225 -18.71 -14.35 -13.27
C GLY A 225 -17.38 -14.99 -12.85
N HIS A 226 -16.27 -14.68 -13.54
CA HIS A 226 -14.95 -15.25 -13.26
C HIS A 226 -14.50 -15.04 -11.80
N ASP A 227 -14.81 -13.88 -11.23
CA ASP A 227 -14.43 -13.52 -9.87
C ASP A 227 -15.26 -14.27 -8.84
N LEU A 228 -16.59 -14.23 -8.97
CA LEU A 228 -17.50 -14.96 -8.09
C LEU A 228 -17.24 -16.47 -8.16
N GLY A 229 -16.96 -17.01 -9.34
CA GLY A 229 -16.61 -18.43 -9.51
C GLY A 229 -15.28 -18.81 -8.86
N LYS A 230 -14.24 -17.95 -8.92
CA LYS A 230 -12.99 -18.17 -8.18
C LYS A 230 -13.20 -18.12 -6.68
N PHE A 231 -13.92 -17.10 -6.20
CA PHE A 231 -14.28 -16.96 -4.79
C PHE A 231 -15.09 -18.18 -4.30
N ARG A 232 -16.03 -18.71 -5.09
CA ARG A 232 -16.79 -19.91 -4.75
C ARG A 232 -15.92 -21.16 -4.62
N ARG A 233 -14.90 -21.31 -5.46
CA ARG A 233 -13.96 -22.45 -5.39
C ARG A 233 -13.08 -22.38 -4.15
N GLU A 234 -12.60 -21.19 -3.80
CA GLU A 234 -11.69 -20.97 -2.68
C GLU A 234 -12.42 -21.00 -1.32
N TYR A 235 -13.58 -20.34 -1.27
CA TYR A 235 -14.42 -20.25 -0.09
C TYR A 235 -15.67 -21.15 -0.19
N GLY A 236 -15.54 -22.33 -0.79
CA GLY A 236 -16.66 -23.26 -1.01
C GLY A 236 -17.31 -23.80 0.26
N HIS A 237 -16.61 -23.67 1.39
CA HIS A 237 -17.13 -23.97 2.74
C HIS A 237 -18.16 -22.94 3.24
N LEU A 238 -18.20 -21.75 2.63
CA LEU A 238 -19.16 -20.72 3.02
C LEU A 238 -20.58 -21.12 2.61
N PRO A 239 -21.53 -21.06 3.56
CA PRO A 239 -22.88 -21.46 3.25
C PRO A 239 -23.68 -20.28 2.68
N GLY A 240 -24.72 -20.60 1.91
CA GLY A 240 -25.53 -19.63 1.17
C GLY A 240 -25.26 -19.63 -0.32
N ARG A 241 -26.23 -19.11 -1.08
CA ARG A 241 -26.17 -19.04 -2.55
C ARG A 241 -25.26 -17.89 -2.99
N MET A 242 -24.61 -18.06 -4.13
CA MET A 242 -23.87 -17.00 -4.81
C MET A 242 -24.59 -16.69 -6.12
N VAL A 243 -25.03 -15.44 -6.29
CA VAL A 243 -25.85 -15.02 -7.43
C VAL A 243 -25.03 -14.09 -8.31
N LEU A 244 -24.91 -14.44 -9.59
CA LEU A 244 -24.30 -13.60 -10.62
C LEU A 244 -25.39 -12.82 -11.34
N GLN A 245 -25.28 -11.50 -11.39
CA GLN A 245 -26.22 -10.61 -12.05
C GLN A 245 -25.55 -9.84 -13.18
N ASP A 246 -26.18 -9.85 -14.35
CA ASP A 246 -25.82 -9.03 -15.51
C ASP A 246 -27.03 -8.92 -16.46
N LEU A 247 -26.90 -8.17 -17.56
CA LEU A 247 -27.96 -8.02 -18.55
C LEU A 247 -28.34 -9.38 -19.19
N PRO A 248 -29.59 -9.54 -19.67
CA PRO A 248 -30.09 -10.81 -20.20
C PRO A 248 -29.21 -11.43 -21.31
N ASN A 249 -28.68 -10.61 -22.20
CA ASN A 249 -27.82 -11.03 -23.30
C ASN A 249 -26.43 -11.50 -22.83
N VAL A 250 -25.93 -10.97 -21.71
CA VAL A 250 -24.64 -11.39 -21.11
C VAL A 250 -24.82 -12.71 -20.38
N ILE A 251 -25.86 -12.81 -19.53
CA ILE A 251 -26.15 -14.01 -18.75
C ILE A 251 -26.47 -15.23 -19.61
N ALA A 252 -27.07 -15.04 -20.80
CA ALA A 252 -27.37 -16.13 -21.72
C ALA A 252 -26.13 -16.96 -22.14
N GLY A 253 -24.94 -16.37 -22.09
CA GLY A 253 -23.67 -17.05 -22.41
C GLY A 253 -22.95 -17.69 -21.22
N VAL A 254 -23.47 -17.56 -20.00
CA VAL A 254 -22.79 -18.01 -18.78
C VAL A 254 -23.22 -19.42 -18.39
N ASP A 255 -22.28 -20.35 -18.32
CA ASP A 255 -22.49 -21.66 -17.70
C ASP A 255 -22.34 -21.55 -16.17
N GLY A 256 -23.35 -20.96 -15.51
CA GLY A 256 -23.35 -20.73 -14.06
C GLY A 256 -23.25 -22.03 -13.24
N GLN A 257 -23.73 -23.15 -13.78
CA GLN A 257 -23.69 -24.45 -13.10
C GLN A 257 -22.26 -24.96 -12.93
N SER A 258 -21.39 -24.77 -13.93
CA SER A 258 -19.98 -25.18 -13.88
C SER A 258 -19.17 -24.45 -12.79
N ALA A 259 -19.58 -23.23 -12.44
CA ALA A 259 -18.90 -22.39 -11.44
C ALA A 259 -19.54 -22.45 -10.04
N GLY A 260 -20.65 -23.17 -9.87
CA GLY A 260 -21.38 -23.24 -8.60
C GLY A 260 -22.07 -21.93 -8.21
N VAL A 261 -22.49 -21.15 -9.21
CA VAL A 261 -23.16 -19.84 -9.04
C VAL A 261 -24.52 -19.83 -9.74
N GLU A 262 -25.48 -19.12 -9.16
CA GLU A 262 -26.82 -18.91 -9.73
C GLU A 262 -26.78 -17.68 -10.66
N ALA A 263 -26.91 -17.89 -11.97
CA ALA A 263 -26.94 -16.79 -12.93
C ALA A 263 -28.36 -16.20 -13.03
N MET A 264 -28.48 -14.87 -12.95
CA MET A 264 -29.76 -14.18 -12.95
C MET A 264 -29.69 -12.89 -13.78
N ALA A 265 -30.55 -12.77 -14.78
CA ALA A 265 -30.66 -11.55 -15.57
C ALA A 265 -31.18 -10.39 -14.71
N TYR A 266 -30.47 -9.27 -14.70
CA TYR A 266 -30.81 -8.09 -13.91
C TYR A 266 -30.20 -6.82 -14.53
N ASN A 267 -30.96 -5.72 -14.49
CA ASN A 267 -30.47 -4.39 -14.79
C ASN A 267 -30.40 -3.60 -13.48
N PHE A 268 -29.21 -3.12 -13.11
CA PHE A 268 -28.99 -2.38 -11.86
C PHE A 268 -29.75 -1.05 -11.76
N MET A 269 -30.35 -0.58 -12.85
CA MET A 269 -31.22 0.60 -12.89
C MET A 269 -32.62 0.32 -12.36
N ASP A 270 -32.97 -0.95 -12.22
CA ASP A 270 -34.22 -1.45 -11.64
C ASP A 270 -34.02 -1.81 -10.15
N ALA A 271 -35.12 -2.02 -9.42
CA ALA A 271 -35.07 -2.39 -8.01
C ALA A 271 -34.40 -3.77 -7.83
N GLN A 272 -33.45 -3.87 -6.88
CA GLN A 272 -32.67 -5.09 -6.66
C GLN A 272 -33.58 -6.27 -6.22
N PRO A 273 -33.68 -7.36 -7.01
CA PRO A 273 -34.59 -8.48 -6.74
C PRO A 273 -34.14 -9.40 -5.60
N VAL A 274 -32.83 -9.58 -5.39
CA VAL A 274 -32.33 -10.38 -4.27
C VAL A 274 -32.38 -9.52 -3.01
N LYS A 275 -33.19 -9.93 -2.02
CA LYS A 275 -33.35 -9.20 -0.76
C LYS A 275 -32.51 -9.85 0.35
N GLY A 276 -31.92 -9.03 1.21
CA GLY A 276 -31.22 -9.45 2.41
C GLY A 276 -29.95 -10.28 2.18
N ALA A 277 -29.27 -10.13 1.04
CA ALA A 277 -27.99 -10.81 0.83
C ALA A 277 -26.92 -10.30 1.81
N ARG A 278 -25.95 -11.15 2.19
CA ARG A 278 -24.85 -10.72 3.07
C ARG A 278 -23.96 -9.69 2.38
N VAL A 279 -23.62 -9.91 1.10
CA VAL A 279 -22.82 -8.99 0.30
C VAL A 279 -23.49 -8.67 -1.02
N TYR A 280 -23.60 -7.38 -1.34
CA TYR A 280 -23.81 -6.88 -2.69
C TYR A 280 -22.46 -6.36 -3.21
N TYR A 281 -21.93 -7.04 -4.22
CA TYR A 281 -20.60 -6.84 -4.74
C TYR A 281 -20.66 -6.08 -6.07
N PHE A 282 -19.87 -5.01 -6.17
CA PHE A 282 -19.68 -4.23 -7.39
C PHE A 282 -18.19 -4.15 -7.69
N ARG A 283 -17.83 -4.40 -8.94
CA ARG A 283 -16.45 -4.25 -9.38
C ARG A 283 -16.40 -3.56 -10.72
N SER A 284 -15.64 -2.45 -10.80
CA SER A 284 -15.50 -1.70 -12.05
C SER A 284 -16.85 -1.39 -12.67
N ILE A 285 -17.75 -0.86 -11.83
CA ILE A 285 -19.10 -0.45 -12.23
C ILE A 285 -19.21 1.05 -12.10
N PHE A 286 -19.03 1.59 -10.89
CA PHE A 286 -19.29 2.99 -10.62
C PHE A 286 -18.31 3.93 -11.32
N HIS A 287 -17.12 3.48 -11.70
CA HIS A 287 -16.19 4.28 -12.51
C HIS A 287 -16.69 4.56 -13.94
N ASP A 288 -17.63 3.77 -14.46
CA ASP A 288 -18.24 3.98 -15.78
C ASP A 288 -19.35 5.04 -15.76
N TRP A 289 -19.82 5.43 -14.57
CA TRP A 289 -21.03 6.26 -14.40
C TRP A 289 -20.77 7.52 -13.58
N ASP A 290 -21.52 8.57 -13.88
CA ASP A 290 -21.56 9.79 -13.08
C ASP A 290 -22.22 9.55 -11.70
N ASP A 291 -22.19 10.59 -10.85
CA ASP A 291 -22.70 10.51 -9.47
C ASP A 291 -24.23 10.39 -9.37
N GLU A 292 -25.00 10.89 -10.34
CA GLU A 292 -26.46 10.73 -10.35
C GLU A 292 -26.87 9.30 -10.65
N ILE A 293 -26.30 8.70 -11.69
CA ILE A 293 -26.53 7.30 -12.03
C ILE A 293 -26.01 6.40 -10.91
N SER A 294 -24.81 6.66 -10.39
CA SER A 294 -24.24 5.90 -9.28
C SER A 294 -25.14 5.93 -8.03
N ARG A 295 -25.71 7.10 -7.68
CA ARG A 295 -26.68 7.22 -6.58
C ARG A 295 -27.95 6.41 -6.82
N ARG A 296 -28.42 6.31 -8.07
CA ARG A 296 -29.59 5.48 -8.40
C ARG A 296 -29.29 3.99 -8.20
N ILE A 297 -28.17 3.51 -8.70
CA ILE A 297 -27.71 2.11 -8.53
C ILE A 297 -27.57 1.77 -7.04
N LEU A 298 -26.93 2.66 -6.27
CA LEU A 298 -26.76 2.48 -4.82
C LEU A 298 -28.11 2.44 -4.11
N ARG A 299 -29.04 3.36 -4.39
CA ARG A 299 -30.39 3.37 -3.77
C ARG A 299 -31.16 2.07 -4.04
N ASN A 300 -31.19 1.60 -5.28
CA ASN A 300 -31.83 0.34 -5.64
C ASN A 300 -31.29 -0.85 -4.84
N THR A 301 -29.99 -0.82 -4.53
CA THR A 301 -29.31 -1.86 -3.74
C THR A 301 -29.56 -1.70 -2.25
N VAL A 302 -29.50 -0.48 -1.72
CA VAL A 302 -29.79 -0.16 -0.31
C VAL A 302 -31.19 -0.60 0.08
N GLU A 303 -32.19 -0.40 -0.78
CA GLU A 303 -33.57 -0.87 -0.54
C GLU A 303 -33.70 -2.41 -0.45
N ALA A 304 -32.71 -3.16 -0.92
CA ALA A 304 -32.64 -4.60 -0.77
C ALA A 304 -31.80 -5.08 0.42
N MET A 305 -31.09 -4.18 1.10
CA MET A 305 -30.22 -4.53 2.22
C MET A 305 -31.04 -4.87 3.48
N ALA A 306 -30.61 -5.92 4.18
CA ALA A 306 -31.04 -6.18 5.54
C ALA A 306 -30.22 -5.29 6.49
N PRO A 307 -30.86 -4.49 7.37
CA PRO A 307 -30.17 -3.67 8.37
C PRO A 307 -29.21 -4.51 9.22
N ASP A 308 -28.05 -3.93 9.58
CA ASP A 308 -26.96 -4.53 10.37
C ASP A 308 -26.29 -5.77 9.76
N TYR A 309 -26.93 -6.44 8.81
CA TYR A 309 -26.47 -7.67 8.18
C TYR A 309 -25.86 -7.46 6.80
N SER A 310 -26.53 -6.77 5.88
CA SER A 310 -26.02 -6.62 4.52
C SER A 310 -24.83 -5.66 4.46
N ARG A 311 -23.89 -5.91 3.55
CA ARG A 311 -22.78 -5.01 3.23
C ARG A 311 -22.69 -4.81 1.73
N ILE A 312 -22.28 -3.62 1.31
CA ILE A 312 -21.86 -3.36 -0.07
C ILE A 312 -20.34 -3.44 -0.10
N LEU A 313 -19.80 -4.21 -1.04
CA LEU A 313 -18.37 -4.29 -1.32
C LEU A 313 -18.12 -3.71 -2.70
N ILE A 314 -17.36 -2.62 -2.77
CA ILE A 314 -16.98 -1.95 -4.02
C ILE A 314 -15.50 -2.18 -4.26
N VAL A 315 -15.17 -2.69 -5.44
CA VAL A 315 -13.79 -2.85 -5.91
C VAL A 315 -13.59 -1.94 -7.12
N ASP A 316 -13.05 -0.75 -6.85
CA ASP A 316 -12.72 0.27 -7.84
C ASP A 316 -11.46 1.04 -7.44
N PHE A 317 -10.96 1.90 -8.33
CA PHE A 317 -9.87 2.80 -7.97
C PHE A 317 -10.31 3.81 -6.91
N VAL A 318 -9.45 4.00 -5.91
CA VAL A 318 -9.54 5.06 -4.93
C VAL A 318 -8.36 5.99 -5.15
N LEU A 319 -8.60 7.13 -5.79
CA LEU A 319 -7.55 8.09 -6.09
C LEU A 319 -7.13 8.84 -4.82
N PRO A 320 -5.84 9.17 -4.64
CA PRO A 320 -5.45 10.11 -3.61
C PRO A 320 -5.96 11.52 -3.98
N ASP A 321 -6.40 12.29 -2.99
CA ASP A 321 -6.87 13.67 -3.19
C ASP A 321 -5.76 14.63 -3.66
N THR A 322 -4.49 14.25 -3.45
CA THR A 322 -3.30 15.00 -3.89
C THR A 322 -2.29 14.05 -4.51
N ASP A 323 -1.42 14.57 -5.37
CA ASP A 323 -0.32 13.81 -5.99
C ASP A 323 -0.78 12.54 -6.71
N THR A 324 -1.97 12.60 -7.35
CA THR A 324 -2.51 11.49 -8.15
C THR A 324 -1.52 11.09 -9.24
N PRO A 325 -1.10 9.82 -9.32
CA PRO A 325 -0.12 9.42 -10.31
C PRO A 325 -0.69 9.54 -11.74
N LEU A 326 0.18 9.85 -12.69
CA LEU A 326 -0.20 10.21 -14.06
C LEU A 326 -1.04 9.13 -14.75
N MET A 327 -0.77 7.85 -14.50
CA MET A 327 -1.53 6.74 -15.10
C MET A 327 -3.01 6.79 -14.68
N GLN A 328 -3.28 6.95 -13.38
CA GLN A 328 -4.63 7.03 -12.83
C GLN A 328 -5.35 8.30 -13.28
N ALA A 329 -4.65 9.45 -13.29
CA ALA A 329 -5.22 10.70 -13.79
C ALA A 329 -5.55 10.62 -15.30
N SER A 330 -4.73 9.92 -16.09
CA SER A 330 -4.99 9.70 -17.51
C SER A 330 -6.17 8.75 -17.74
N LEU A 331 -6.33 7.75 -16.86
CA LEU A 331 -7.47 6.85 -16.89
C LEU A 331 -8.77 7.60 -16.64
N ASP A 332 -8.80 8.55 -15.69
CA ASP A 332 -9.99 9.38 -15.42
C ASP A 332 -10.45 10.15 -16.67
N ILE A 333 -9.52 10.81 -17.38
CA ILE A 333 -9.81 11.49 -18.65
C ILE A 333 -10.33 10.52 -19.71
N GLN A 334 -9.77 9.30 -19.75
CA GLN A 334 -10.23 8.27 -20.67
C GLN A 334 -11.68 7.84 -20.34
N MET A 335 -12.00 7.58 -19.07
CA MET A 335 -13.35 7.19 -18.64
C MET A 335 -14.37 8.30 -18.91
N MET A 336 -14.02 9.56 -18.61
CA MET A 336 -14.83 10.72 -18.97
C MET A 336 -15.08 10.78 -20.48
N SER A 337 -14.05 10.54 -21.30
CA SER A 337 -14.16 10.61 -22.75
C SER A 337 -15.11 9.55 -23.34
N ILE A 338 -15.13 8.35 -22.78
CA ILE A 338 -15.85 7.21 -23.34
C ILE A 338 -17.32 7.19 -22.91
N GLY A 339 -17.61 7.41 -21.62
CA GLY A 339 -18.94 7.19 -21.06
C GLY A 339 -19.41 8.25 -20.06
N ALA A 340 -18.72 9.40 -19.96
CA ALA A 340 -18.90 10.34 -18.85
C ALA A 340 -18.60 9.72 -17.46
N GLY A 341 -17.78 8.66 -17.45
CA GLY A 341 -17.33 7.99 -16.22
C GLY A 341 -16.37 8.86 -15.41
N VAL A 342 -16.19 8.46 -14.15
CA VAL A 342 -15.40 9.23 -13.16
C VAL A 342 -14.59 8.29 -12.28
N GLU A 343 -13.28 8.47 -12.27
CA GLU A 343 -12.41 7.86 -11.26
C GLU A 343 -12.40 8.75 -10.01
N ARG A 344 -12.80 8.18 -8.86
CA ARG A 344 -13.11 8.98 -7.66
C ARG A 344 -11.98 8.93 -6.63
N SER A 345 -11.71 10.07 -6.01
CA SER A 345 -10.89 10.15 -4.80
C SER A 345 -11.60 9.54 -3.60
N GLU A 346 -10.86 9.23 -2.54
CA GLU A 346 -11.46 8.77 -1.28
C GLU A 346 -12.55 9.71 -0.79
N ARG A 347 -12.30 11.02 -0.82
CA ARG A 347 -13.29 12.03 -0.43
C ARG A 347 -14.55 11.97 -1.30
N GLN A 348 -14.39 11.87 -2.62
CA GLN A 348 -15.52 11.75 -3.54
C GLN A 348 -16.32 10.46 -3.33
N TRP A 349 -15.64 9.34 -3.05
CA TRP A 349 -16.28 8.09 -2.65
C TRP A 349 -17.10 8.24 -1.37
N ARG A 350 -16.55 8.89 -0.34
CA ARG A 350 -17.26 9.17 0.91
C ARG A 350 -18.50 10.02 0.67
N ASP A 351 -18.38 11.09 -0.11
CA ASP A 351 -19.49 11.99 -0.43
C ASP A 351 -20.61 11.24 -1.19
N LEU A 352 -20.25 10.45 -2.20
CA LEU A 352 -21.18 9.64 -2.98
C LEU A 352 -21.92 8.62 -2.11
N LEU A 353 -21.19 7.81 -1.33
CA LEU A 353 -21.78 6.76 -0.51
C LEU A 353 -22.63 7.34 0.62
N HIS A 354 -22.17 8.41 1.28
CA HIS A 354 -22.94 9.09 2.31
C HIS A 354 -24.24 9.67 1.75
N SER A 355 -24.23 10.22 0.53
CA SER A 355 -25.44 10.72 -0.14
C SER A 355 -26.48 9.63 -0.43
N ALA A 356 -26.07 8.36 -0.47
CA ALA A 356 -26.94 7.19 -0.60
C ALA A 356 -27.33 6.55 0.74
N GLY A 357 -26.96 7.16 1.87
CA GLY A 357 -27.24 6.63 3.22
C GLY A 357 -26.30 5.50 3.65
N LEU A 358 -25.12 5.40 3.05
CA LEU A 358 -24.12 4.38 3.36
C LEU A 358 -22.93 4.99 4.12
N GLU A 359 -22.35 4.20 5.02
CA GLU A 359 -21.12 4.53 5.73
C GLU A 359 -19.97 3.59 5.31
N ILE A 360 -18.79 4.16 5.06
CA ILE A 360 -17.60 3.38 4.73
C ILE A 360 -17.01 2.77 6.01
N THR A 361 -17.19 1.45 6.17
CA THR A 361 -16.63 0.70 7.31
C THR A 361 -15.11 0.46 7.22
N GLY A 362 -14.52 0.64 6.05
CA GLY A 362 -13.09 0.50 5.81
C GLY A 362 -12.76 0.63 4.33
N ILE A 363 -11.50 0.97 4.05
CA ILE A 363 -10.91 0.95 2.71
C ILE A 363 -9.67 0.07 2.81
N TRP A 364 -9.63 -0.98 2.00
CA TRP A 364 -8.53 -1.93 1.99
C TRP A 364 -7.76 -1.74 0.70
N ASN A 365 -6.52 -1.29 0.83
CA ASN A 365 -5.59 -1.18 -0.28
C ASN A 365 -4.31 -1.93 0.08
N GLN A 366 -3.60 -2.43 -0.93
CA GLN A 366 -2.19 -2.74 -0.77
C GLN A 366 -1.41 -1.47 -1.11
N SER A 367 -1.21 -0.59 -0.13
CA SER A 367 -0.35 0.60 -0.27
C SER A 367 0.13 1.15 1.09
N PRO A 368 1.20 1.97 1.14
CA PRO A 368 2.39 1.78 1.97
C PRO A 368 2.31 2.50 3.33
N ALA A 369 1.10 2.75 3.83
CA ALA A 369 0.91 3.61 5.00
C ALA A 369 1.55 3.03 6.28
N MET A 370 1.71 1.71 6.33
CA MET A 370 2.29 0.97 7.45
C MET A 370 3.81 1.22 7.66
N GLU A 371 4.54 1.74 6.68
CA GLU A 371 5.98 2.04 6.83
C GLU A 371 6.29 3.43 7.40
N SER A 372 5.30 4.33 7.46
CA SER A 372 5.56 5.69 7.95
C SER A 372 5.84 5.73 9.46
N PHE A 373 5.34 4.74 10.21
CA PHE A 373 5.54 4.64 11.65
C PHE A 373 7.01 4.28 12.01
N PRO A 374 7.64 3.23 11.44
CA PRO A 374 9.06 2.94 11.64
C PRO A 374 10.00 4.10 11.28
N ARG A 375 9.76 4.81 10.17
CA ARG A 375 10.64 5.93 9.73
C ARG A 375 10.52 7.15 10.66
N LYS A 376 9.29 7.55 11.04
CA LYS A 376 9.07 8.67 11.96
C LYS A 376 9.58 8.35 13.37
N PHE A 377 9.42 7.11 13.81
CA PHE A 377 9.96 6.63 15.08
C PHE A 377 11.49 6.59 15.08
N GLY A 378 12.12 6.14 13.98
CA GLY A 378 13.58 6.17 13.81
C GLY A 378 14.17 7.58 13.85
N ALA A 379 13.53 8.55 13.20
CA ALA A 379 13.95 9.94 13.21
C ALA A 379 13.93 10.56 14.62
N PHE A 380 12.87 10.32 15.40
CA PHE A 380 12.78 10.74 16.79
C PHE A 380 13.96 10.20 17.63
N TRP A 381 14.30 8.91 17.45
CA TRP A 381 15.36 8.27 18.22
C TRP A 381 16.77 8.74 17.86
N ILE A 382 17.01 9.08 16.59
CA ILE A 382 18.28 9.70 16.18
C ILE A 382 18.46 11.04 16.91
N ILE A 383 17.40 11.87 16.96
CA ILE A 383 17.43 13.17 17.64
C ILE A 383 17.61 12.98 19.15
N PHE A 384 16.91 12.02 19.77
CA PHE A 384 17.02 11.72 21.20
C PHE A 384 18.45 11.29 21.59
N ASN A 385 19.07 10.38 20.82
CA ASN A 385 20.43 9.91 21.09
C ASN A 385 21.51 10.98 20.84
N LEU A 386 21.31 11.87 19.85
CA LEU A 386 22.16 13.05 19.64
C LEU A 386 22.18 13.96 20.86
N GLY A 387 21.03 14.18 21.51
CA GLY A 387 20.92 14.95 22.75
C GLY A 387 21.75 14.36 23.90
N GLY A 388 21.71 13.03 24.07
CA GLY A 388 22.54 12.31 25.03
C GLY A 388 24.05 12.43 24.75
N GLY A 389 24.43 12.41 23.47
CA GLY A 389 25.81 12.62 23.01
C GLY A 389 26.32 14.03 23.34
N VAL A 390 25.52 15.07 23.07
CA VAL A 390 25.85 16.46 23.40
C VAL A 390 25.98 16.64 24.92
N GLY A 391 25.04 16.11 25.70
CA GLY A 391 25.12 16.15 27.18
C GLY A 391 26.39 15.49 27.72
N SER A 392 26.79 14.36 27.15
CA SER A 392 28.02 13.65 27.52
C SER A 392 29.29 14.43 27.17
N LEU A 393 29.31 15.12 26.02
CA LEU A 393 30.43 15.98 25.60
C LEU A 393 30.58 17.21 26.50
N VAL A 394 29.47 17.81 26.92
CA VAL A 394 29.46 18.93 27.88
C VAL A 394 30.00 18.47 29.25
N SER A 395 29.53 17.34 29.76
CA SER A 395 30.04 16.77 31.02
C SER A 395 31.53 16.42 30.94
N PHE A 396 31.99 15.87 29.82
CA PHE A 396 33.40 15.61 29.58
C PHE A 396 34.21 16.91 29.58
N GLY A 397 33.78 17.93 28.83
CA GLY A 397 34.43 19.24 28.75
C GLY A 397 34.56 19.94 30.10
N LEU A 398 33.53 19.84 30.95
CA LEU A 398 33.52 20.42 32.30
C LEU A 398 34.40 19.62 33.29
N SER A 399 34.47 18.30 33.13
CA SER A 399 35.28 17.41 33.99
C SER A 399 36.76 17.33 33.60
N LEU A 400 37.16 17.83 32.42
CA LEU A 400 38.57 17.87 31.98
C LEU A 400 39.47 18.70 32.91
N LYS A 401 38.90 19.59 33.73
CA LYS A 401 39.65 20.46 34.67
C LYS A 401 39.55 20.07 36.14
N SER A 402 38.72 19.10 36.50
CA SER A 402 38.50 18.70 37.91
C SER A 402 39.46 17.58 38.34
N LYS A 403 40.22 17.80 39.42
CA LYS A 403 41.12 16.81 40.04
C LYS A 403 40.48 15.97 41.17
N ILE A 404 39.17 16.01 41.32
CA ILE A 404 38.43 15.30 42.38
C ILE A 404 37.56 14.24 41.70
N GLY A 405 37.54 13.02 42.24
CA GLY A 405 36.80 11.87 41.71
C GLY A 405 35.26 11.96 41.81
N THR A 406 34.71 13.17 41.91
CA THR A 406 33.28 13.46 41.96
C THR A 406 32.95 14.60 40.99
N VAL A 407 31.78 14.51 40.35
CA VAL A 407 31.27 15.50 39.38
C VAL A 407 31.19 16.89 40.05
N SER A 408 31.64 17.95 39.36
CA SER A 408 31.65 19.32 39.91
C SER A 408 30.24 19.88 40.10
N ASP A 409 30.06 20.75 41.12
CA ASP A 409 28.79 21.46 41.36
C ASP A 409 28.32 22.26 40.13
N GLU A 410 29.26 22.77 39.33
CA GLU A 410 29.02 23.44 38.06
C GLU A 410 28.29 22.53 37.05
N THR A 411 28.64 21.24 37.02
CA THR A 411 27.99 20.26 36.15
C THR A 411 26.57 19.94 36.63
N TYR A 412 26.35 19.91 37.96
CA TYR A 412 25.03 19.75 38.56
C TYR A 412 24.10 20.94 38.31
N ILE A 413 24.63 22.13 38.07
CA ILE A 413 23.83 23.33 37.73
C ILE A 413 23.62 23.43 36.21
N ALA A 414 24.64 23.13 35.41
CA ALA A 414 24.59 23.24 33.96
C ALA A 414 23.60 22.25 33.32
N LEU A 415 23.58 20.99 33.77
CA LEU A 415 22.70 19.96 33.19
C LEU A 415 21.20 20.27 33.37
N PRO A 416 20.69 20.59 34.58
CA PRO A 416 19.30 21.01 34.75
C PRO A 416 18.95 22.28 33.98
N THR A 417 19.89 23.22 33.85
CA THR A 417 19.68 24.47 33.09
C THR A 417 19.51 24.18 31.59
N ILE A 418 20.34 23.29 31.03
CA ILE A 418 20.22 22.83 29.64
C ILE A 418 18.93 22.04 29.43
N MET A 419 18.57 21.16 30.38
CA MET A 419 17.30 20.41 30.33
C MET A 419 16.08 21.34 30.37
N ALA A 420 16.10 22.38 31.21
CA ALA A 420 15.03 23.38 31.29
C ALA A 420 14.91 24.20 30.00
N PHE A 421 16.04 24.61 29.40
CA PHE A 421 16.06 25.29 28.11
C PHE A 421 15.61 24.40 26.95
N GLY A 422 15.92 23.09 26.98
CA GLY A 422 15.45 22.14 25.98
C GLY A 422 13.96 21.80 26.13
N TRP A 423 13.42 21.85 27.35
CA TRP A 423 12.01 21.64 27.63
C TRP A 423 11.13 22.84 27.25
N ALA A 424 11.65 24.07 27.40
CA ALA A 424 10.90 25.29 27.14
C ALA A 424 10.31 25.40 25.71
N PRO A 425 11.02 25.04 24.61
CA PRO A 425 10.44 24.95 23.27
C PRO A 425 9.30 23.94 23.16
N GLY A 426 9.35 22.84 23.93
CA GLY A 426 8.33 21.79 23.95
C GLY A 426 6.96 22.27 24.43
N VAL A 427 6.92 23.30 25.26
CA VAL A 427 5.68 23.95 25.72
C VAL A 427 5.00 24.74 24.59
N PHE A 428 5.75 25.18 23.59
CA PHE A 428 5.25 25.88 22.41
C PHE A 428 4.95 24.94 21.23
N ILE A 429 5.29 23.65 21.34
CA ILE A 429 4.82 22.64 20.39
C ILE A 429 3.31 22.55 20.55
N CYS A 430 2.60 22.73 19.43
CA CYS A 430 1.15 22.88 19.39
C CYS A 430 0.43 21.86 20.28
N PRO A 431 -0.46 22.29 21.21
CA PRO A 431 -1.25 21.36 22.00
C PRO A 431 -2.05 20.45 21.06
N PRO A 432 -2.16 19.13 21.34
CA PRO A 432 -2.89 18.20 20.46
C PRO A 432 -4.37 18.57 20.26
N LEU A 433 -4.91 19.45 21.12
CA LEU A 433 -6.27 20.01 21.00
C LEU A 433 -6.41 21.06 19.88
N TYR A 434 -5.32 21.64 19.40
CA TYR A 434 -5.32 22.70 18.37
C TYR A 434 -4.78 22.23 17.01
N VAL A 435 -4.34 20.98 16.92
CA VAL A 435 -3.94 20.35 15.65
C VAL A 435 -5.21 19.98 14.88
N ARG A 436 -5.82 20.94 14.18
CA ARG A 436 -6.76 20.65 13.08
C ARG A 436 -5.95 20.41 11.82
N VAL A 437 -5.56 19.16 11.60
CA VAL A 437 -4.94 18.73 10.34
C VAL A 437 -6.03 18.01 9.55
N ASN A 438 -6.50 18.63 8.45
CA ASN A 438 -7.51 18.09 7.52
C ASN A 438 -7.05 16.81 6.77
N GLN A 439 -6.00 16.13 7.22
CA GLN A 439 -5.32 15.00 6.56
C GLN A 439 -4.77 13.95 7.54
N MET A 440 -5.21 13.94 8.81
CA MET A 440 -4.93 12.80 9.69
C MET A 440 -6.21 12.03 9.91
N GLU A 441 -6.20 10.74 9.56
CA GLU A 441 -7.15 9.76 10.08
C GLU A 441 -7.25 10.00 11.58
N VAL A 442 -8.47 10.25 12.07
CA VAL A 442 -8.71 10.22 13.51
C VAL A 442 -8.44 8.77 13.91
N ALA A 443 -7.27 8.50 14.47
CA ALA A 443 -7.03 7.27 15.18
C ALA A 443 -8.14 7.19 16.25
N SER A 444 -9.12 6.32 15.99
CA SER A 444 -10.27 6.07 16.84
C SER A 444 -9.84 5.27 18.07
N GLU A 445 -8.90 5.80 18.84
CA GLU A 445 -8.56 5.23 20.15
C GLU A 445 -8.59 6.37 21.17
N ARG A 446 -9.80 6.86 21.43
CA ARG A 446 -10.10 7.59 22.66
C ARG A 446 -10.77 6.63 23.63
N GLU A 447 -10.02 5.64 24.10
CA GLU A 447 -10.49 4.78 25.18
C GLU A 447 -10.56 5.59 26.48
N LYS A 448 -11.77 6.04 26.83
CA LYS A 448 -12.01 6.86 28.03
C LYS A 448 -12.11 6.04 29.32
N ASN A 449 -11.98 4.71 29.26
CA ASN A 449 -12.37 3.83 30.35
C ASN A 449 -11.15 3.21 31.05
N PHE A 450 -10.74 3.81 32.18
CA PHE A 450 -9.54 3.45 32.94
C PHE A 450 -9.44 1.95 33.31
N ARG A 451 -10.58 1.30 33.62
CA ARG A 451 -10.62 -0.14 33.92
C ARG A 451 -10.31 -1.01 32.70
N HIS A 452 -10.69 -0.55 31.50
CA HIS A 452 -10.41 -1.26 30.26
C HIS A 452 -8.92 -1.18 29.91
N ILE A 453 -8.33 0.02 30.04
CA ILE A 453 -6.89 0.24 29.87
C ILE A 453 -6.08 -0.68 30.79
N ILE A 454 -6.42 -0.76 32.09
CA ILE A 454 -5.71 -1.64 33.03
C ILE A 454 -5.80 -3.13 32.60
N ARG A 455 -6.99 -3.58 32.19
CA ARG A 455 -7.20 -4.97 31.76
C ARG A 455 -6.44 -5.28 30.48
N HIS A 456 -6.51 -4.40 29.49
CA HIS A 456 -5.82 -4.52 28.21
C HIS A 456 -4.29 -4.50 28.39
N SER A 457 -3.77 -3.63 29.27
CA SER A 457 -2.36 -3.60 29.63
C SER A 457 -1.90 -4.89 30.31
N LEU A 458 -2.68 -5.43 31.24
CA LEU A 458 -2.38 -6.71 31.91
C LEU A 458 -2.38 -7.88 30.93
N GLN A 459 -3.36 -7.92 30.01
CA GLN A 459 -3.47 -8.96 28.99
C GLN A 459 -2.31 -8.91 27.99
N THR A 460 -1.93 -7.70 27.54
CA THR A 460 -0.76 -7.47 26.68
C THR A 460 0.53 -7.98 27.35
N MET A 461 0.69 -7.73 28.65
CA MET A 461 1.84 -8.17 29.44
C MET A 461 1.87 -9.69 29.71
N GLN A 462 0.72 -10.37 29.68
CA GLN A 462 0.59 -11.82 29.90
C GLN A 462 0.92 -12.65 28.66
N ASN A 463 1.08 -12.02 27.48
CA ASN A 463 1.42 -12.73 26.27
C ASN A 463 2.80 -13.39 26.38
N TRP A 464 2.91 -14.66 25.95
CA TRP A 464 4.15 -15.42 26.06
C TRP A 464 5.33 -14.78 25.30
N ARG A 465 5.07 -14.10 24.17
CA ARG A 465 6.09 -13.39 23.38
C ARG A 465 6.65 -12.19 24.15
N VAL A 466 5.76 -11.41 24.77
CA VAL A 466 6.08 -10.25 25.61
C VAL A 466 6.77 -10.69 26.89
N LEU A 467 6.26 -11.73 27.56
CA LEU A 467 6.80 -12.23 28.82
C LEU A 467 8.26 -12.72 28.69
N ARG A 468 8.61 -13.31 27.54
CA ARG A 468 10.00 -13.70 27.22
C ARG A 468 10.91 -12.54 26.85
N MET A 469 10.35 -11.36 26.55
CA MET A 469 11.11 -10.14 26.28
C MET A 469 11.35 -9.29 27.51
N LEU A 470 10.52 -9.39 28.56
CA LEU A 470 10.75 -8.64 29.81
C LEU A 470 12.17 -8.84 30.40
N PRO A 471 12.77 -10.05 30.38
CA PRO A 471 14.14 -10.22 30.82
C PRO A 471 15.15 -9.50 29.90
N LEU A 472 14.89 -9.43 28.60
CA LEU A 472 15.72 -8.65 27.67
C LEU A 472 15.63 -7.15 28.00
N PHE A 473 14.44 -6.63 28.30
CA PHE A 473 14.23 -5.23 28.69
C PHE A 473 14.97 -4.86 29.97
N PHE A 474 15.00 -5.78 30.93
CA PHE A 474 15.76 -5.61 32.18
C PHE A 474 17.27 -5.46 31.93
N SER A 475 17.82 -6.12 30.90
CA SER A 475 19.26 -6.05 30.61
C SER A 475 19.75 -4.70 30.09
N ALA A 476 18.85 -3.79 29.70
CA ALA A 476 19.17 -2.55 29.00
C ALA A 476 20.04 -1.56 29.80
N ASN A 477 20.11 -1.65 31.13
CA ASN A 477 20.90 -0.72 31.97
C ASN A 477 21.82 -1.45 32.98
N VAL A 478 22.09 -2.73 32.75
CA VAL A 478 22.84 -3.56 33.72
C VAL A 478 24.33 -3.23 33.77
N PHE A 479 24.87 -2.40 32.87
CA PHE A 479 26.29 -2.01 32.86
C PHE A 479 26.59 -0.65 33.49
N TYR A 480 25.58 0.08 33.98
CA TYR A 480 25.78 1.35 34.70
C TYR A 480 26.71 1.21 35.92
N TYR A 481 26.85 0.01 36.51
CA TYR A 481 27.82 -0.28 37.58
C TYR A 481 29.26 0.09 37.21
N TYR A 482 29.67 -0.20 35.97
CA TYR A 482 31.03 -0.01 35.51
C TYR A 482 31.28 1.43 35.07
N GLN A 483 30.22 2.10 34.60
CA GLN A 483 30.28 3.48 34.14
C GLN A 483 30.61 4.49 35.25
N GLN A 484 30.55 4.06 36.51
CA GLN A 484 30.65 4.94 37.66
C GLN A 484 31.90 4.70 38.52
N ASN A 485 32.70 3.65 38.25
CA ASN A 485 33.66 3.13 39.23
C ASN A 485 35.15 3.37 38.98
N ALA A 486 35.60 4.02 37.90
CA ALA A 486 36.99 4.46 37.82
C ALA A 486 37.24 5.47 36.68
N PHE A 487 37.70 6.67 37.05
CA PHE A 487 38.52 7.53 36.20
C PHE A 487 39.95 6.97 36.16
N ASN A 488 40.27 6.24 35.10
CA ASN A 488 41.64 6.13 34.59
C ASN A 488 41.55 6.22 33.07
N VAL A 489 42.64 6.48 32.36
CA VAL A 489 42.58 6.82 30.92
C VAL A 489 42.55 5.58 30.00
N GLY A 490 42.76 4.38 30.55
CA GLY A 490 42.62 3.08 29.86
C GLY A 490 41.20 2.53 29.60
N PRO A 491 40.13 2.87 30.35
CA PRO A 491 38.77 2.41 30.10
C PRO A 491 37.95 3.30 29.15
N THR A 492 38.40 4.48 28.70
CA THR A 492 37.57 5.37 27.84
C THR A 492 37.04 4.67 26.59
N PHE A 493 37.84 3.79 25.98
CA PHE A 493 37.40 2.97 24.85
C PHE A 493 36.34 1.94 25.26
N LEU A 494 36.47 1.32 26.43
CA LEU A 494 35.44 0.45 27.00
C LEU A 494 34.15 1.23 27.28
N TYR A 495 34.23 2.47 27.79
CA TYR A 495 33.07 3.35 27.97
C TYR A 495 32.35 3.66 26.66
N ILE A 496 33.10 3.96 25.59
CA ILE A 496 32.53 4.17 24.25
C ILE A 496 31.85 2.89 23.74
N LEU A 497 32.50 1.73 23.90
CA LEU A 497 31.92 0.44 23.52
C LEU A 497 30.67 0.09 24.34
N TYR A 498 30.60 0.48 25.61
CA TYR A 498 29.39 0.32 26.43
C TYR A 498 28.28 1.24 25.98
N GLY A 499 28.57 2.52 25.70
CA GLY A 499 27.59 3.45 25.15
C GLY A 499 27.05 2.97 23.81
N ALA A 500 27.92 2.41 22.95
CA ALA A 500 27.52 1.78 21.71
C ALA A 500 26.65 0.54 21.95
N TYR A 501 27.06 -0.37 22.83
CA TYR A 501 26.29 -1.56 23.20
C TYR A 501 24.90 -1.20 23.75
N ASP A 502 24.83 -0.21 24.63
CA ASP A 502 23.58 0.30 25.18
C ASP A 502 22.70 0.84 24.04
N ALA A 503 23.21 1.76 23.22
CA ALA A 503 22.47 2.30 22.07
C ALA A 503 21.97 1.20 21.11
N PHE A 504 22.79 0.19 20.79
CA PHE A 504 22.39 -0.94 19.95
C PHE A 504 21.29 -1.77 20.62
N ARG A 505 21.42 -2.05 21.92
CA ARG A 505 20.46 -2.88 22.66
C ARG A 505 19.13 -2.17 22.87
N GLN A 506 19.14 -0.88 23.18
CA GLN A 506 17.91 -0.08 23.26
C GLN A 506 17.21 -0.05 21.90
N SER A 507 17.96 0.24 20.83
CA SER A 507 17.42 0.26 19.47
C SER A 507 16.81 -1.08 19.07
N PHE A 508 17.46 -2.20 19.42
CA PHE A 508 16.97 -3.54 19.17
C PHE A 508 15.69 -3.87 19.95
N CYS A 509 15.62 -3.49 21.24
CA CYS A 509 14.41 -3.71 22.05
C CYS A 509 13.21 -2.92 21.51
N TYR A 510 13.42 -1.66 21.10
CA TYR A 510 12.34 -0.87 20.50
C TYR A 510 11.95 -1.35 19.11
N TRP A 511 12.91 -1.80 18.30
CA TRP A 511 12.61 -2.44 17.02
C TRP A 511 11.74 -3.68 17.22
N LEU A 512 12.05 -4.52 18.22
CA LEU A 512 11.21 -5.67 18.57
C LEU A 512 9.82 -5.27 19.04
N VAL A 513 9.70 -4.21 19.85
CA VAL A 513 8.38 -3.67 20.25
C VAL A 513 7.58 -3.20 19.04
N GLY A 514 8.21 -2.51 18.09
CA GLY A 514 7.58 -2.09 16.84
C GLY A 514 7.19 -3.26 15.92
N ALA A 515 8.01 -4.30 15.85
CA ALA A 515 7.75 -5.49 15.05
C ALA A 515 6.64 -6.40 15.61
N LEU A 516 6.33 -6.27 16.90
CA LEU A 516 5.31 -7.08 17.59
C LEU A 516 3.95 -6.39 17.74
N CYS A 517 3.87 -5.08 17.48
CA CYS A 517 2.68 -4.29 17.72
C CYS A 517 2.07 -3.74 16.42
N ASN A 518 0.81 -4.12 16.18
CA ASN A 518 -0.01 -3.57 15.10
C ASN A 518 -0.91 -2.41 15.56
N SER A 519 -0.97 -2.12 16.87
CA SER A 519 -1.78 -1.03 17.45
C SER A 519 -0.91 -0.04 18.23
N PRO A 520 -1.20 1.28 18.15
CA PRO A 520 -0.55 2.31 18.96
C PRO A 520 -0.69 2.09 20.47
N ALA A 521 -1.86 1.63 20.94
CA ALA A 521 -2.09 1.33 22.36
C ALA A 521 -1.21 0.18 22.88
N ALA A 522 -1.13 -0.92 22.13
CA ALA A 522 -0.26 -2.05 22.48
C ALA A 522 1.22 -1.66 22.46
N ALA A 523 1.63 -0.85 21.48
CA ALA A 523 2.98 -0.29 21.41
C ALA A 523 3.29 0.59 22.64
N ALA A 524 2.37 1.45 23.07
CA ALA A 524 2.53 2.30 24.24
C ALA A 524 2.77 1.49 25.52
N VAL A 525 1.94 0.46 25.78
CA VAL A 525 2.08 -0.42 26.95
C VAL A 525 3.43 -1.12 26.97
N LEU A 526 3.89 -1.65 25.82
CA LEU A 526 5.19 -2.34 25.75
C LEU A 526 6.38 -1.38 25.90
N VAL A 527 6.28 -0.16 25.35
CA VAL A 527 7.28 0.90 25.55
C VAL A 527 7.36 1.29 27.03
N GLU A 528 6.23 1.44 27.71
CA GLU A 528 6.17 1.73 29.15
C GLU A 528 6.73 0.58 29.99
N ALA A 529 6.41 -0.67 29.64
CA ALA A 529 6.98 -1.85 30.26
C ALA A 529 8.51 -1.88 30.09
N TYR A 530 9.02 -1.68 28.87
CA TYR A 530 10.44 -1.59 28.59
C TYR A 530 11.12 -0.54 29.48
N LYS A 531 10.58 0.69 29.53
CA LYS A 531 11.13 1.77 30.37
C LYS A 531 11.13 1.42 31.86
N THR A 532 10.07 0.78 32.35
CA THR A 532 9.95 0.37 33.76
C THR A 532 11.04 -0.64 34.16
N PHE A 533 11.22 -1.69 33.34
CA PHE A 533 12.25 -2.70 33.58
C PHE A 533 13.67 -2.14 33.38
N GLN A 534 13.86 -1.25 32.40
CA GLN A 534 15.12 -0.51 32.18
C GLN A 534 15.49 0.36 33.40
N SER A 535 14.54 1.09 33.97
CA SER A 535 14.77 1.91 35.16
C SER A 535 15.00 1.08 36.41
N THR A 536 14.31 -0.05 36.57
CA THR A 536 14.49 -0.96 37.72
C THR A 536 15.89 -1.56 37.71
N SER A 537 16.39 -2.00 36.56
CA SER A 537 17.76 -2.51 36.46
C SER A 537 18.79 -1.41 36.70
N GLY A 538 18.55 -0.18 36.24
CA GLY A 538 19.38 0.99 36.57
C GLY A 538 19.40 1.32 38.08
N ALA A 539 18.27 1.22 38.78
CA ALA A 539 18.21 1.44 40.23
C ALA A 539 18.94 0.33 41.02
N MET A 540 18.79 -0.94 40.58
CA MET A 540 19.60 -2.04 41.08
C MET A 540 21.09 -1.83 40.75
N ALA A 541 21.38 -1.14 39.64
CA ALA A 541 22.73 -0.73 39.27
C ALA A 541 23.39 0.13 40.34
N TRP A 542 22.68 1.20 40.70
CA TRP A 542 23.07 2.11 41.77
C TRP A 542 23.26 1.42 43.12
N ARG A 543 22.33 0.54 43.50
CA ARG A 543 22.36 -0.07 44.84
C ARG A 543 23.53 -1.03 45.04
N ILE A 544 23.89 -1.85 44.06
CA ILE A 544 25.04 -2.78 44.22
C ILE A 544 26.36 -2.01 44.16
N ASN A 545 26.43 -0.94 43.38
CA ASN A 545 27.59 -0.05 43.40
C ASN A 545 27.80 0.56 44.80
N ALA A 546 26.73 1.08 45.40
CA ALA A 546 26.76 1.64 46.76
C ALA A 546 27.17 0.64 47.86
N MET A 547 27.11 -0.68 47.60
CA MET A 547 27.56 -1.72 48.52
C MET A 547 29.06 -2.03 48.42
N GLY A 548 29.83 -1.30 47.60
CA GLY A 548 31.29 -1.37 47.57
C GLY A 548 31.87 -2.70 47.04
N LYS A 549 31.11 -3.44 46.21
CA LYS A 549 31.58 -4.73 45.69
C LYS A 549 32.70 -4.55 44.65
N PRO A 550 33.61 -5.53 44.46
CA PRO A 550 34.67 -5.44 43.46
C PRO A 550 34.12 -5.37 42.02
N ALA A 551 34.78 -4.63 41.12
CA ALA A 551 34.29 -4.35 39.76
C ALA A 551 34.34 -5.55 38.80
N MET A 552 35.38 -6.39 38.86
CA MET A 552 35.58 -7.50 37.91
C MET A 552 34.54 -8.63 38.07
N PRO A 553 34.16 -9.05 39.29
CA PRO A 553 33.05 -10.01 39.49
C PRO A 553 31.68 -9.42 39.11
N GLN A 554 31.49 -8.11 39.20
CA GLN A 554 30.26 -7.45 38.73
C GLN A 554 30.18 -7.48 37.21
N PHE A 555 31.29 -7.17 36.52
CA PHE A 555 31.38 -7.27 35.07
C PHE A 555 31.06 -8.68 34.55
N ALA A 556 31.69 -9.71 35.13
CA ALA A 556 31.45 -11.10 34.74
C ALA A 556 29.97 -11.52 34.94
N LYS A 557 29.34 -11.07 36.03
CA LYS A 557 27.93 -11.35 36.31
C LYS A 557 26.99 -10.59 35.37
N SER A 558 27.28 -9.33 35.07
CA SER A 558 26.50 -8.52 34.11
C SER A 558 26.59 -9.07 32.69
N CYS A 559 27.78 -9.50 32.24
CA CYS A 559 27.97 -10.18 30.96
C CYS A 559 27.23 -11.53 30.90
N GLY A 560 27.34 -12.35 31.95
CA GLY A 560 26.62 -13.62 32.07
C GLY A 560 25.11 -13.44 32.07
N LEU A 561 24.60 -12.42 32.77
CA LEU A 561 23.18 -12.07 32.79
C LEU A 561 22.72 -11.59 31.41
N CYS A 562 23.49 -10.72 30.73
CA CYS A 562 23.11 -10.21 29.41
C CYS A 562 23.08 -11.31 28.34
N MET A 563 24.01 -12.26 28.38
CA MET A 563 24.01 -13.42 27.48
C MET A 563 22.87 -14.39 27.82
N GLY A 564 22.67 -14.71 29.09
CA GLY A 564 21.60 -15.61 29.53
C GLY A 564 20.21 -15.08 29.21
N LEU A 565 19.96 -13.79 29.44
CA LEU A 565 18.66 -13.16 29.13
C LEU A 565 18.42 -13.02 27.62
N LEU A 566 19.48 -12.90 26.81
CA LEU A 566 19.35 -12.89 25.35
C LEU A 566 18.95 -14.28 24.82
N VAL A 567 19.50 -15.37 25.38
CA VAL A 567 19.12 -16.75 25.03
C VAL A 567 17.63 -17.00 25.27
N ILE A 568 17.06 -16.43 26.34
CA ILE A 568 15.62 -16.53 26.64
C ILE A 568 14.77 -15.80 25.58
N ALA A 569 15.29 -14.72 24.99
CA ALA A 569 14.60 -13.92 23.99
C ALA A 569 14.73 -14.46 22.56
N ILE A 570 15.72 -15.31 22.25
CA ILE A 570 15.96 -15.89 20.92
C ILE A 570 14.70 -16.51 20.29
N PRO A 571 13.88 -17.33 20.99
CA PRO A 571 12.67 -17.91 20.40
C PRO A 571 11.66 -16.85 19.93
N THR A 572 11.54 -15.74 20.64
CA THR A 572 10.66 -14.62 20.24
C THR A 572 11.23 -13.93 19.00
N VAL A 573 12.53 -13.69 18.95
CA VAL A 573 13.21 -13.08 17.79
C VAL A 573 13.07 -13.95 16.53
N LEU A 574 13.25 -15.27 16.66
CA LEU A 574 13.12 -16.23 15.56
C LEU A 574 11.65 -16.38 15.09
N SER A 575 10.68 -16.15 15.98
CA SER A 575 9.25 -16.13 15.60
C SER A 575 8.87 -14.92 14.74
N ILE A 576 9.65 -13.82 14.83
CA ILE A 576 9.46 -12.62 14.01
C ILE A 576 10.09 -12.80 12.60
N THR A 577 11.14 -13.63 12.47
CA THR A 577 11.80 -13.87 11.18
C THR A 577 11.07 -14.93 10.34
N SER A 578 10.39 -15.89 10.98
CA SER A 578 9.56 -16.90 10.29
C SER A 578 8.23 -16.36 9.77
N THR A 579 7.77 -15.22 10.29
CA THR A 579 6.56 -14.50 9.84
C THR A 579 6.78 -13.69 8.56
N SER A 580 8.00 -13.58 8.05
CA SER A 580 8.26 -13.04 6.70
C SER A 580 8.09 -14.07 5.57
N ASP A 581 7.98 -15.37 5.88
CA ASP A 581 7.88 -16.41 4.83
C ASP A 581 6.66 -17.35 4.91
N LYS A 582 5.87 -17.42 6.01
CA LYS A 582 4.57 -18.15 6.01
C LYS A 582 3.57 -17.58 7.02
N GLU A 583 2.34 -17.40 6.54
CA GLU A 583 1.04 -17.45 7.24
C GLU A 583 1.08 -17.61 8.77
N THR A 584 1.14 -16.51 9.52
CA THR A 584 0.55 -16.41 10.86
C THR A 584 0.28 -14.93 11.17
N PRO A 585 -0.94 -14.52 11.56
CA PRO A 585 -1.23 -13.11 11.80
C PRO A 585 -0.42 -12.55 12.99
N ALA A 586 0.10 -11.33 12.81
CA ALA A 586 0.60 -10.52 13.92
C ALA A 586 -0.59 -10.07 14.80
N MET A 587 -0.35 -9.92 16.10
CA MET A 587 -1.40 -9.89 17.13
C MET A 587 -2.52 -8.88 16.83
N GLU A 588 -3.75 -9.37 16.75
CA GLU A 588 -4.97 -8.56 16.75
C GLU A 588 -5.64 -8.62 18.13
N GLU A 589 -6.44 -7.60 18.44
CA GLU A 589 -7.20 -7.40 19.69
C GLU A 589 -8.14 -8.57 20.07
N LYS A 590 -8.35 -9.55 19.17
CA LYS A 590 -9.22 -10.71 19.35
C LYS A 590 -8.57 -11.93 20.00
N ASP A 591 -7.26 -11.94 20.20
CA ASP A 591 -6.56 -13.07 20.83
C ASP A 591 -6.71 -13.12 22.38
N PHE A 592 -7.56 -12.27 22.95
CA PHE A 592 -7.82 -12.21 24.39
C PHE A 592 -9.15 -12.88 24.77
N PRO A 593 -9.14 -13.99 25.52
CA PRO A 593 -10.38 -14.63 25.97
C PRO A 593 -11.05 -13.76 27.05
N GLY A 594 -12.25 -13.24 26.76
CA GLY A 594 -13.10 -12.60 27.77
C GLY A 594 -13.90 -11.35 27.35
N THR A 595 -14.16 -11.13 26.06
CA THR A 595 -14.96 -9.99 25.58
C THR A 595 -16.30 -10.39 24.95
N GLU A 596 -17.01 -11.33 25.56
CA GLU A 596 -18.47 -11.39 25.44
C GLU A 596 -19.07 -10.76 26.70
N GLU A 597 -19.31 -9.45 26.67
CA GLU A 597 -20.54 -8.87 27.21
C GLU A 597 -20.55 -7.35 26.98
N SER A 598 -21.68 -6.89 26.43
CA SER A 598 -22.10 -5.49 26.30
C SER A 598 -21.43 -4.64 25.20
N ARG A 599 -21.91 -4.80 23.96
CA ARG A 599 -22.07 -3.67 23.04
C ARG A 599 -23.52 -3.62 22.54
N LYS A 600 -24.38 -2.98 23.34
CA LYS A 600 -25.52 -2.23 22.82
C LYS A 600 -25.06 -0.79 22.68
N VAL A 601 -24.71 -0.37 21.47
CA VAL A 601 -24.77 1.04 21.05
C VAL A 601 -25.06 1.03 19.55
N ILE A 602 -26.05 1.85 19.19
CA ILE A 602 -26.69 2.10 17.90
C ILE A 602 -25.67 2.43 16.82
#